data_AF-A0A177HU78-F1
#
_entry.id   AF-A0A177HU78-F1
#
_cell.length_a   1.000
_cell.length_b   1.000
_cell.length_c   1.000
_cell.angle_alpha   90.00
_cell.angle_beta   90.00
_cell.angle_gamma   90.00
#
_symmetry.space_group_name_H-M   'P 1'
#
loop_
_entity.id
_entity.type
_entity.pdbx_description
1 polymer ?
#
loop_
_entity_poly.entity_id
_entity_poly.type
_entity_poly.pdbx_seq_one_letter_code
_entity_poly.pdbx_strand_id
1 'polypeptide(L)'
;MTNVVSVETWNPSYQHSKIDLSALTEVYRSIPETASMGLTLDDGEDDCVLVTVEPEFSTVTALRDRTFYNLQILDDSEKVLITAAGEEITWPKGCLLPREMGVQVLLEAADRDAVWTRYTWVEQ
;
A
#
# COMPACT_ATOMS: atom_id res chain seq x y z
N MET A 1 -12.81 13.39 -11.51
CA MET A 1 -11.98 12.39 -12.20
C MET A 1 -12.17 11.08 -11.47
N THR A 2 -12.14 9.95 -12.17
CA THR A 2 -12.27 8.65 -11.51
C THR A 2 -10.89 8.19 -11.06
N ASN A 3 -10.74 7.90 -9.77
CA ASN A 3 -9.49 7.40 -9.21
C ASN A 3 -9.35 5.93 -9.58
N VAL A 4 -8.36 5.61 -10.41
CA VAL A 4 -8.12 4.25 -10.91
C VAL A 4 -7.05 3.60 -10.04
N VAL A 5 -7.32 2.38 -9.59
CA VAL A 5 -6.38 1.56 -8.84
C VAL A 5 -5.92 0.40 -9.71
N SER A 6 -4.61 0.22 -9.85
CA SER A 6 -4.04 -1.01 -10.39
C SER A 6 -3.92 -2.03 -9.26
N VAL A 7 -4.39 -3.25 -9.50
CA VAL A 7 -4.41 -4.35 -8.52
C VAL A 7 -3.61 -5.52 -9.09
N GLU A 8 -2.62 -5.96 -8.33
CA GLU A 8 -1.78 -7.12 -8.62
C GLU A 8 -1.93 -8.14 -7.49
N THR A 9 -2.14 -9.41 -7.81
CA THR A 9 -2.23 -10.50 -6.83
C THR A 9 -1.33 -11.65 -7.25
N TRP A 10 -0.68 -12.34 -6.29
CA TRP A 10 0.34 -13.37 -6.61
C TRP A 10 -0.02 -14.80 -6.19
N ASN A 11 -1.16 -15.05 -5.54
CA ASN A 11 -1.56 -16.38 -5.07
C ASN A 11 -3.04 -16.65 -5.41
N PRO A 12 -3.41 -17.72 -6.15
CA PRO A 12 -2.59 -18.86 -6.62
C PRO A 12 -1.84 -18.64 -7.95
N SER A 13 -2.06 -17.52 -8.62
CA SER A 13 -1.33 -17.14 -9.82
C SER A 13 -1.27 -15.62 -9.92
N TYR A 14 -0.31 -15.09 -10.67
CA TYR A 14 -0.26 -13.66 -10.94
C TYR A 14 -1.52 -13.21 -11.69
N GLN A 15 -2.21 -12.20 -11.16
CA GLN A 15 -3.31 -11.52 -11.83
C GLN A 15 -3.10 -10.01 -11.77
N HIS A 16 -3.49 -9.32 -12.83
CA HIS A 16 -3.42 -7.86 -12.93
C HIS A 16 -4.76 -7.32 -13.42
N SER A 17 -5.28 -6.29 -12.75
CA SER A 17 -6.52 -5.62 -13.14
C SER A 17 -6.48 -4.13 -12.80
N LYS A 18 -7.37 -3.36 -13.41
CA LYS A 18 -7.62 -1.96 -13.07
C LYS A 18 -9.07 -1.81 -12.65
N ILE A 19 -9.29 -1.12 -11.54
CA ILE A 19 -10.61 -0.91 -10.95
C ILE A 19 -10.79 0.55 -10.56
N ASP A 20 -12.05 0.98 -10.43
CA ASP A 20 -12.34 2.23 -9.75
C ASP A 20 -12.06 2.09 -8.26
N LEU A 21 -11.54 3.13 -7.62
CA LEU A 21 -11.26 3.14 -6.18
C LEU A 21 -12.48 2.76 -5.33
N SER A 22 -13.70 3.11 -5.78
CA SER A 22 -14.94 2.72 -5.11
C SER A 22 -15.19 1.22 -5.09
N ALA A 23 -14.62 0.45 -6.02
CA ALA A 23 -14.74 -1.01 -6.08
C ALA A 23 -13.67 -1.72 -5.22
N LEU A 24 -12.66 -1.00 -4.71
CA LEU A 24 -11.52 -1.58 -4.00
C LEU A 24 -11.92 -2.42 -2.79
N THR A 25 -12.91 -1.97 -2.02
CA THR A 25 -13.37 -2.70 -0.83
C THR A 25 -13.96 -4.06 -1.19
N GLU A 26 -14.70 -4.15 -2.30
CA GLU A 26 -15.29 -5.41 -2.77
C GLU A 26 -14.20 -6.35 -3.29
N VAL A 27 -13.29 -5.83 -4.12
CA VAL A 27 -12.16 -6.60 -4.66
C VAL A 27 -11.27 -7.14 -3.55
N TYR A 28 -10.92 -6.32 -2.56
CA TYR A 28 -10.11 -6.73 -1.42
C TYR A 28 -10.73 -7.91 -0.67
N ARG A 29 -12.04 -7.89 -0.43
CA ARG A 29 -12.76 -8.98 0.26
C ARG A 29 -12.85 -10.27 -0.55
N SER A 30 -12.73 -10.18 -1.88
CA SER A 30 -12.73 -11.35 -2.76
C SER A 30 -11.40 -12.09 -2.79
N ILE A 31 -10.32 -11.43 -2.35
CA ILE A 31 -8.96 -11.97 -2.38
C ILE A 31 -8.74 -12.79 -1.09
N PRO A 32 -8.19 -14.02 -1.19
CA PRO A 32 -7.89 -14.82 -0.01
C PRO A 32 -6.97 -14.08 0.98
N GLU A 33 -7.20 -14.23 2.28
CA GLU A 33 -6.35 -13.62 3.31
C GLU A 33 -4.89 -14.10 3.25
N THR A 34 -4.65 -15.28 2.68
CA THR A 34 -3.32 -15.86 2.46
C THR A 34 -2.62 -15.34 1.20
N ALA A 35 -3.28 -14.49 0.42
CA ALA A 35 -2.70 -13.92 -0.78
C ALA A 35 -2.02 -12.56 -0.50
N SER A 36 -0.88 -12.39 -1.14
CA SER A 36 -0.19 -11.12 -1.31
C SER A 36 -0.85 -10.31 -2.42
N MET A 37 -1.00 -9.01 -2.19
CA MET A 37 -1.64 -8.08 -3.11
C MET A 37 -0.87 -6.76 -3.16
N GLY A 38 -0.72 -6.21 -4.36
CA GLY A 38 -0.13 -4.92 -4.65
C GLY A 38 -1.24 -4.02 -5.16
N LEU A 39 -1.33 -2.81 -4.62
CA LEU A 39 -2.29 -1.82 -5.03
C LEU A 39 -1.55 -0.52 -5.34
N THR A 40 -1.85 0.07 -6.48
CA THR A 40 -1.27 1.35 -6.89
C THR A 40 -2.39 2.30 -7.25
N LEU A 41 -2.52 3.39 -6.48
CA LEU A 41 -3.31 4.55 -6.85
C LEU A 41 -2.40 5.57 -7.52
N ASP A 42 -2.53 5.70 -8.83
CA ASP A 42 -1.72 6.56 -9.70
C ASP A 42 -2.54 7.78 -10.13
N ASP A 43 -1.93 8.97 -10.15
CA ASP A 43 -2.50 10.15 -10.81
C ASP A 43 -1.53 10.86 -11.78
N GLY A 44 -0.36 10.28 -12.06
CA GLY A 44 0.66 10.91 -12.89
C GLY A 44 2.08 10.37 -12.64
N GLU A 45 3.05 10.90 -13.38
CA GLU A 45 4.43 10.43 -13.34
C GLU A 45 5.18 10.76 -12.02
N ASP A 46 4.69 11.73 -11.23
CA ASP A 46 5.41 12.25 -10.07
C ASP A 46 4.74 11.99 -8.71
N ASP A 47 3.50 11.49 -8.65
CA ASP A 47 2.80 11.20 -7.38
C ASP A 47 1.97 9.91 -7.45
N CYS A 48 2.27 8.95 -6.56
CA CYS A 48 1.52 7.70 -6.44
C CYS A 48 1.46 7.20 -5.00
N VAL A 49 0.43 6.41 -4.69
CA VAL A 49 0.36 5.67 -3.42
C VAL A 49 0.38 4.19 -3.74
N LEU A 50 1.40 3.52 -3.21
CA LEU A 50 1.65 2.09 -3.33
C LEU A 50 1.28 1.43 -2.01
N VAL A 51 0.55 0.33 -2.08
CA VAL A 51 0.22 -0.50 -0.92
C VAL A 51 0.57 -1.94 -1.25
N THR A 52 1.37 -2.56 -0.39
CA THR A 52 1.54 -4.01 -0.40
C THR A 52 0.75 -4.58 0.78
N VAL A 53 -0.06 -5.59 0.52
CA VAL A 53 -0.88 -6.28 1.52
C VAL A 53 -0.46 -7.73 1.58
N GLU A 54 0.22 -8.09 2.65
CA GLU A 54 0.75 -9.43 2.96
C GLU A 54 -0.10 -10.10 4.04
N PRO A 55 -0.10 -11.45 4.16
CA PRO A 55 -1.00 -12.15 5.09
C PRO A 55 -0.99 -11.61 6.53
N GLU A 56 0.15 -11.13 6.99
CA GLU A 56 0.34 -10.66 8.38
C GLU A 56 0.37 -9.13 8.52
N PHE A 57 0.63 -8.38 7.45
CA PHE A 57 0.84 -6.93 7.52
C PHE A 57 0.49 -6.23 6.20
N SER A 58 0.51 -4.91 6.21
CA SER A 58 0.59 -4.12 4.99
C SER A 58 1.70 -3.09 5.08
N THR A 59 2.15 -2.60 3.93
CA THR A 59 3.03 -1.43 3.81
C THR A 59 2.32 -0.38 2.96
N VAL A 60 2.60 0.89 3.22
CA VAL A 60 2.13 1.99 2.39
C VAL A 60 3.33 2.89 2.09
N THR A 61 3.55 3.14 0.80
CA THR A 61 4.59 4.04 0.31
C THR A 61 3.93 5.09 -0.57
N ALA A 62 4.23 6.36 -0.34
CA ALA A 62 3.81 7.46 -1.20
C ALA A 62 5.02 8.03 -1.94
N LEU A 63 4.91 8.21 -3.25
CA LEU A 63 5.78 9.09 -4.00
C LEU A 63 5.21 10.51 -3.90
N ARG A 64 6.02 11.44 -3.40
CA ARG A 64 5.69 12.87 -3.35
C ARG A 64 6.94 13.69 -3.62
N ASP A 65 6.83 14.67 -4.51
CA ASP A 65 7.96 15.54 -4.88
C ASP A 65 9.22 14.73 -5.31
N ARG A 66 9.01 13.60 -6.00
CA ARG A 66 10.05 12.67 -6.47
C ARG A 66 10.81 11.91 -5.37
N THR A 67 10.29 11.92 -4.14
CA THR A 67 10.82 11.18 -3.00
C THR A 67 9.81 10.15 -2.52
N PHE A 68 10.27 8.94 -2.20
CA PHE A 68 9.43 7.90 -1.60
C PHE A 68 9.42 8.02 -0.08
N TYR A 69 8.22 7.94 0.48
CA TYR A 69 7.99 7.97 1.91
C TYR A 69 7.16 6.79 2.35
N ASN A 70 7.58 6.13 3.43
CA ASN A 70 6.84 5.07 4.08
C ASN A 70 5.92 5.64 5.16
N LEU A 71 4.71 5.12 5.22
CA LEU A 71 3.79 5.42 6.31
C LEU A 71 4.29 4.78 7.61
N GLN A 72 4.51 5.61 8.62
CA GLN A 72 4.96 5.19 9.94
C GLN A 72 3.79 5.24 10.93
N ILE A 73 3.59 4.15 11.68
CA ILE A 73 2.56 4.07 12.73
C ILE A 73 3.15 3.86 14.13
N LEU A 74 4.42 3.49 14.23
CA LEU A 74 5.17 3.38 15.47
C LEU A 74 6.54 4.04 15.28
N ASP A 75 7.01 4.72 16.33
CA ASP A 75 8.38 5.25 16.39
C ASP A 75 9.37 4.11 16.70
N ASP A 76 9.56 3.23 15.72
CA ASP A 76 10.48 2.09 15.77
C ASP A 76 11.29 2.01 14.46
N SER A 77 12.55 2.43 14.53
CA SER A 77 13.48 2.39 13.40
C SER A 77 14.21 1.05 13.25
N GLU A 78 13.92 0.06 14.11
CA GLU A 78 14.47 -1.29 13.98
C GLU A 78 14.09 -1.85 12.61
N LYS A 79 15.08 -2.45 11.93
CA LYS A 79 14.88 -3.08 10.62
C LYS A 79 14.65 -4.57 10.81
N VAL A 80 13.61 -5.09 10.17
CA VAL A 80 13.25 -6.51 10.17
C VAL A 80 13.23 -7.05 8.74
N LEU A 81 13.44 -8.36 8.59
CA LEU A 81 13.27 -9.05 7.31
C LEU A 81 11.78 -9.36 7.12
N ILE A 82 11.22 -8.98 5.99
CA ILE A 82 9.84 -9.31 5.60
C ILE A 82 9.84 -9.96 4.22
N THR A 83 8.78 -10.72 3.92
CA THR A 83 8.49 -11.17 2.56
C THR A 83 7.42 -10.28 1.97
N ALA A 84 7.73 -9.57 0.89
CA ALA A 84 6.81 -8.74 0.15
C ALA A 84 6.81 -9.14 -1.32
N ALA A 85 5.64 -9.43 -1.89
CA ALA A 85 5.50 -9.93 -3.26
C ALA A 85 6.38 -11.17 -3.59
N GLY A 86 6.66 -12.00 -2.59
CA GLY A 86 7.51 -13.19 -2.71
C GLY A 86 9.02 -12.93 -2.62
N GLU A 87 9.46 -11.68 -2.42
CA GLU A 87 10.86 -11.32 -2.23
C GLU A 87 11.15 -11.00 -0.76
N GLU A 88 12.32 -11.43 -0.26
CA GLU A 88 12.79 -11.06 1.08
C GLU A 88 13.46 -9.69 1.04
N ILE A 89 12.92 -8.74 1.79
CA ILE A 89 13.43 -7.37 1.88
C ILE A 89 13.58 -6.94 3.34
N THR A 90 14.46 -5.97 3.58
CA THR A 90 14.61 -5.35 4.90
C THR A 90 13.71 -4.12 5.00
N TRP A 91 12.87 -4.05 6.02
CA TRP A 91 11.88 -2.98 6.19
C TRP A 91 11.89 -2.40 7.62
N PRO A 92 11.62 -1.09 7.82
CA PRO A 92 11.47 -0.53 9.15
C PRO A 92 10.22 -1.08 9.85
N LYS A 93 10.37 -1.59 11.06
CA LYS A 93 9.29 -2.19 11.84
C LYS A 93 8.16 -1.21 12.16
N GLY A 94 8.51 0.06 12.38
CA GLY A 94 7.52 1.13 12.55
C GLY A 94 6.66 1.43 11.32
N CYS A 95 7.03 0.90 10.16
CA CYS A 95 6.32 1.02 8.89
C CYS A 95 5.61 -0.28 8.46
N LEU A 96 5.47 -1.26 9.38
CA LEU A 96 4.62 -2.44 9.18
C LEU A 96 3.26 -2.16 9.80
N LEU A 97 2.24 -2.08 8.95
CA LEU A 97 0.89 -1.74 9.35
C LEU A 97 0.03 -2.99 9.53
N PRO A 98 -1.06 -2.93 10.32
CA PRO A 98 -2.11 -3.93 10.26
C PRO A 98 -2.54 -4.16 8.81
N ARG A 99 -2.79 -5.43 8.41
CA ARG A 99 -3.11 -5.80 7.01
C ARG A 99 -4.20 -4.93 6.39
N GLU A 100 -5.28 -4.66 7.12
CA GLU A 100 -6.42 -3.87 6.62
C GLU A 100 -6.10 -2.37 6.49
N MET A 101 -5.13 -1.86 7.24
CA MET A 101 -4.84 -0.43 7.31
C MET A 101 -4.30 0.11 5.98
N GLY A 102 -3.52 -0.68 5.24
CA GLY A 102 -3.05 -0.27 3.91
C GLY A 102 -4.21 0.03 2.95
N VAL A 103 -5.25 -0.81 2.94
CA VAL A 103 -6.45 -0.59 2.11
C VAL A 103 -7.22 0.64 2.58
N GLN A 104 -7.34 0.85 3.89
CA GLN A 104 -7.98 2.04 4.45
C GLN A 104 -7.26 3.32 4.01
N VAL A 105 -5.94 3.36 4.11
CA VAL A 105 -5.14 4.52 3.68
C VAL A 105 -5.30 4.76 2.19
N LEU A 106 -5.33 3.71 1.35
CA LEU A 106 -5.53 3.88 -0.09
C LEU A 106 -6.91 4.45 -0.44
N LEU A 107 -7.96 4.06 0.28
CA LEU A 107 -9.31 4.64 0.14
C LEU A 107 -9.32 6.13 0.53
N GLU A 108 -8.59 6.50 1.58
CA GLU A 108 -8.44 7.90 2.00
C GLU A 108 -7.58 8.71 1.01
N ALA A 109 -6.64 8.07 0.30
CA ALA A 109 -5.72 8.70 -0.64
C ALA A 109 -6.38 9.27 -1.91
N ALA A 110 -7.72 9.18 -2.02
CA ALA A 110 -8.48 10.05 -2.91
C ALA A 110 -8.29 11.54 -2.59
N ASP A 111 -8.05 11.87 -1.31
CA ASP A 111 -7.65 13.18 -0.82
C ASP A 111 -6.22 13.08 -0.23
N ARG A 112 -5.24 13.21 -1.12
CA ARG A 112 -3.82 12.97 -0.79
C ARG A 112 -3.26 13.97 0.21
N ASP A 113 -3.66 15.23 0.12
CA ASP A 113 -3.19 16.26 1.05
C ASP A 113 -3.74 16.03 2.46
N ALA A 114 -5.00 15.58 2.57
CA ALA A 114 -5.56 15.17 3.84
C ALA A 114 -4.82 13.96 4.43
N VAL A 115 -4.55 12.93 3.62
CA VAL A 115 -3.77 11.75 4.05
C VAL A 115 -2.36 12.13 4.47
N TRP A 116 -1.68 12.97 3.69
CA TRP A 116 -0.33 13.43 4.00
C TRP A 116 -0.28 14.19 5.34
N THR A 117 -1.26 15.04 5.59
CA THR A 117 -1.35 15.83 6.83
C THR A 117 -1.74 14.97 8.04
N ARG A 118 -2.55 13.94 7.84
CA ARG A 118 -3.10 13.10 8.91
C ARG A 118 -2.09 12.11 9.48
N TYR A 119 -1.21 11.59 8.64
CA TYR A 119 -0.31 10.51 8.99
C TYR A 119 1.15 10.97 9.12
N THR A 120 1.97 10.13 9.75
CA THR A 120 3.41 10.33 9.83
C THR A 120 4.10 9.60 8.69
N TRP A 121 4.92 10.32 7.93
CA TRP A 121 5.65 9.81 6.76
C TRP A 121 7.15 9.93 7.01
N VAL A 122 7.89 8.88 6.70
CA VAL A 122 9.36 8.85 6.81
C VAL A 122 9.97 8.53 5.45
N GLU A 123 11.03 9.23 5.09
CA GLU A 123 11.76 8.99 3.84
C GLU A 123 12.32 7.56 3.80
N GLN A 124 12.25 6.90 2.64
CA GLN A 124 12.71 5.52 2.42
C GLN A 124 14.24 5.40 2.31
#